data_AF-A0A1H1NNH6-F1
#
_entry.id   AF-A0A1H1NNH6-F1
#
_cell.length_a   1.000
_cell.length_b   1.000
_cell.length_c   1.000
_cell.angle_alpha   90.00
_cell.angle_beta   90.00
_cell.angle_gamma   90.00
#
_symmetry.space_group_name_H-M   'P 1'
#
loop_
_entity.id
_entity.type
_entity.pdbx_description
1 polymer ?
#
loop_
_entity_poly.entity_id
_entity_poly.type
_entity_poly.pdbx_seq_one_letter_code
_entity_poly.pdbx_strand_id
1 'polypeptide(L)'
;MPTFLNGLPVHVLIVHATVVAVPLAALAAVIVALVPRLRRRYGWAAVAVAAVATVLVPMTTSAGEGLEARMEHSAAIERHAQLADAMIWLVLPLLIALAALVALDTYRLRNARAEGPGTMTAERRTVGAPAWTRFVSLALIVVTVGFAVASTVQIVRVGDAGSRAAWGDEQYTAPHGGGD
;
A
#
# COMPACT_ATOMS: atom_id res chain seq x y z
N MET A 1 12.01 -23.86 -10.97
CA MET A 1 13.11 -23.30 -11.79
C MET A 1 13.34 -21.87 -11.31
N PRO A 2 14.45 -21.51 -10.65
CA PRO A 2 14.65 -20.11 -10.29
C PRO A 2 14.78 -19.33 -11.59
N THR A 3 13.84 -18.43 -11.85
CA THR A 3 13.91 -17.53 -13.00
C THR A 3 14.97 -16.49 -12.67
N PHE A 4 16.03 -16.42 -13.47
CA PHE A 4 16.99 -15.34 -13.44
C PHE A 4 16.54 -14.30 -14.47
N LEU A 5 16.47 -13.03 -14.07
CA LEU A 5 16.31 -11.89 -14.99
C LEU A 5 17.62 -11.12 -14.95
N ASN A 6 18.31 -11.04 -16.09
CA ASN A 6 19.59 -10.34 -16.23
C ASN A 6 20.67 -10.78 -15.21
N GLY A 7 20.75 -12.08 -14.90
CA GLY A 7 21.79 -12.63 -14.01
C GLY A 7 21.58 -12.36 -12.51
N LEU A 8 20.52 -11.64 -12.13
CA LEU A 8 20.15 -11.43 -10.73
C LEU A 8 19.00 -12.36 -10.35
N PRO A 9 19.02 -12.96 -9.14
CA PRO A 9 17.95 -13.82 -8.69
C PRO A 9 16.68 -12.98 -8.51
N VAL A 10 15.65 -13.28 -9.33
CA VAL A 10 14.41 -12.48 -9.48
C VAL A 10 13.76 -12.11 -8.14
N HIS A 11 13.94 -12.94 -7.11
CA HIS A 11 13.45 -12.67 -5.77
C HIS A 11 13.92 -11.31 -5.21
N VAL A 12 15.17 -10.87 -5.47
CA VAL A 12 15.68 -9.59 -4.94
C VAL A 12 14.95 -8.42 -5.58
N LEU A 13 14.71 -8.49 -6.89
CA LEU A 13 13.99 -7.45 -7.62
C LEU A 13 12.53 -7.37 -7.15
N ILE A 14 11.88 -8.51 -6.91
CA ILE A 14 10.52 -8.56 -6.36
C ILE A 14 10.48 -7.94 -4.96
N VAL A 15 11.42 -8.28 -4.07
CA VAL A 15 11.51 -7.69 -2.73
C VAL A 15 11.67 -6.17 -2.82
N HIS A 16 12.60 -5.68 -3.64
CA HIS A 16 12.81 -4.23 -3.81
C HIS A 16 11.56 -3.54 -4.38
N ALA A 17 10.91 -4.16 -5.36
CA ALA A 17 9.66 -3.65 -5.92
C ALA A 17 8.59 -3.54 -4.82
N THR A 18 8.44 -4.53 -3.94
CA THR A 18 7.47 -4.51 -2.83
C THR A 18 7.79 -3.44 -1.79
N VAL A 19 9.05 -3.35 -1.37
CA VAL A 19 9.50 -2.38 -0.36
C VAL A 19 9.33 -0.93 -0.85
N VAL A 20 9.36 -0.70 -2.16
CA VAL A 20 9.04 0.62 -2.75
C VAL A 20 7.54 0.80 -3.01
N ALA A 21 6.87 -0.22 -3.55
CA ALA A 21 5.47 -0.15 -3.96
C ALA A 21 4.52 0.03 -2.79
N VAL A 22 4.74 -0.63 -1.65
CA VAL A 22 3.86 -0.52 -0.47
C VAL A 22 3.87 0.90 0.12
N PRO A 23 5.02 1.53 0.42
CA PRO A 23 5.06 2.93 0.84
C PRO A 23 4.50 3.89 -0.21
N LEU A 24 4.78 3.65 -1.49
CA LEU A 24 4.26 4.48 -2.58
C LEU A 24 2.73 4.39 -2.66
N ALA A 25 2.16 3.20 -2.52
CA ALA A 25 0.72 2.98 -2.46
C ALA A 25 0.09 3.67 -1.26
N ALA A 26 0.70 3.56 -0.07
CA ALA A 26 0.23 4.22 1.14
C ALA A 26 0.22 5.76 0.97
N LEU A 27 1.31 6.33 0.46
CA LEU A 27 1.42 7.77 0.20
C LEU A 27 0.39 8.23 -0.84
N ALA A 28 0.28 7.52 -1.97
CA ALA A 28 -0.69 7.84 -3.02
C ALA A 28 -2.13 7.76 -2.49
N ALA A 29 -2.44 6.74 -1.68
CA ALA A 29 -3.73 6.56 -1.03
C ALA A 29 -4.07 7.74 -0.10
N VAL A 30 -3.14 8.18 0.74
CA VAL A 30 -3.33 9.34 1.62
C VAL A 30 -3.56 10.62 0.82
N ILE A 31 -2.74 10.89 -0.20
CA ILE A 31 -2.88 12.08 -1.05
C ILE A 31 -4.24 12.08 -1.75
N VAL A 32 -4.67 10.96 -2.31
CA VAL A 32 -5.97 10.81 -2.99
C VAL A 32 -7.14 10.86 -1.99
N ALA A 33 -6.98 10.34 -0.78
CA ALA A 33 -8.02 10.38 0.24
C ALA A 33 -8.27 11.83 0.71
N LEU A 34 -7.20 12.57 0.96
CA LEU A 34 -7.26 13.90 1.57
C LEU A 34 -7.45 15.03 0.56
N VAL A 35 -7.04 14.85 -0.71
CA VAL A 35 -7.10 15.92 -1.72
C VAL A 35 -8.10 15.59 -2.83
N PRO A 36 -9.34 16.11 -2.77
CA PRO A 36 -10.38 15.82 -3.76
C PRO A 36 -9.99 16.15 -5.20
N ARG A 37 -9.17 17.18 -5.41
CA ARG A 37 -8.66 17.56 -6.74
C ARG A 37 -7.78 16.46 -7.34
N LEU A 38 -6.88 15.89 -6.55
CA LEU A 38 -6.02 14.79 -7.01
C LEU A 38 -6.80 13.49 -7.13
N ARG A 39 -7.77 13.22 -6.24
CA ARG A 39 -8.66 12.05 -6.37
C ARG A 39 -9.34 11.97 -7.74
N ARG A 40 -9.84 13.11 -8.22
CA ARG A 40 -10.54 13.18 -9.51
C ARG A 40 -9.65 12.89 -10.72
N ARG A 41 -8.36 13.23 -10.64
CA ARG A 41 -7.42 13.10 -11.77
C ARG A 41 -6.58 11.82 -11.69
N TYR A 42 -6.14 11.45 -10.49
CA TYR A 42 -5.16 10.40 -10.25
C TYR A 42 -5.70 9.25 -9.38
N GLY A 43 -6.98 9.26 -8.99
CA GLY A 43 -7.56 8.24 -8.11
C GLY A 43 -7.37 6.82 -8.65
N TRP A 44 -7.66 6.59 -9.92
CA TRP A 44 -7.46 5.26 -10.54
C TRP A 44 -5.99 4.88 -10.71
N ALA A 45 -5.09 5.86 -10.88
CA ALA A 45 -3.65 5.60 -10.88
C ALA A 45 -3.17 5.15 -9.49
N ALA A 46 -3.63 5.79 -8.42
CA ALA A 46 -3.34 5.37 -7.05
C ALA A 46 -3.91 3.97 -6.73
N VAL A 47 -5.11 3.65 -7.23
CA VAL A 47 -5.69 2.30 -7.12
C VAL A 47 -4.81 1.27 -7.85
N ALA A 48 -4.32 1.59 -9.05
CA ALA A 48 -3.42 0.69 -9.78
C ALA A 48 -2.10 0.46 -9.02
N VAL A 49 -1.50 1.51 -8.45
CA VAL A 49 -0.30 1.38 -7.61
C VAL A 49 -0.56 0.50 -6.39
N ALA A 50 -1.69 0.71 -5.70
CA ALA A 50 -2.08 -0.13 -4.57
C ALA A 50 -2.32 -1.59 -4.99
N ALA A 51 -2.92 -1.83 -6.16
CA ALA A 51 -3.14 -3.18 -6.69
C ALA A 51 -1.82 -3.90 -6.99
N VAL A 52 -0.86 -3.19 -7.61
CA VAL A 52 0.49 -3.71 -7.84
C VAL A 52 1.16 -4.06 -6.51
N ALA A 53 1.09 -3.19 -5.51
CA ALA A 53 1.63 -3.47 -4.18
C ALA A 53 0.97 -4.72 -3.55
N THR A 54 -0.35 -4.84 -3.61
CA THR A 54 -1.10 -6.00 -3.09
C THR A 54 -0.68 -7.31 -3.75
N VAL A 55 -0.40 -7.31 -5.07
CA VAL A 55 0.06 -8.50 -5.79
C VAL A 55 1.51 -8.84 -5.47
N LEU A 56 2.36 -7.82 -5.33
CA LEU A 56 3.77 -8.01 -5.03
C LEU A 56 4.03 -8.60 -3.64
N VAL A 57 3.19 -8.29 -2.64
CA VAL A 57 3.29 -8.82 -1.28
C VAL A 57 3.34 -10.36 -1.24
N PRO A 58 2.33 -11.12 -1.71
CA PRO A 58 2.37 -12.58 -1.66
C PRO A 58 3.48 -13.16 -2.55
N MET A 59 3.82 -12.52 -3.66
CA MET A 59 4.97 -12.93 -4.48
C MET A 59 6.29 -12.84 -3.70
N THR A 60 6.43 -11.82 -2.86
CA THR A 60 7.60 -11.62 -2.00
C THR A 60 7.62 -12.61 -0.86
N THR A 61 6.47 -12.82 -0.19
CA THR A 61 6.33 -13.79 0.89
C THR A 61 6.69 -15.21 0.42
N SER A 62 6.08 -15.70 -0.66
CA SER A 62 6.38 -17.04 -1.17
C SER A 62 7.83 -17.20 -1.64
N ALA A 63 8.46 -16.13 -2.13
CA ALA A 63 9.87 -16.14 -2.45
C ALA A 63 10.75 -16.22 -1.19
N GLY A 64 10.35 -15.56 -0.11
CA GLY A 64 11.00 -15.60 1.21
C GLY A 64 10.91 -16.98 1.86
N GLU A 65 9.72 -17.59 1.89
CA GLU A 65 9.50 -18.95 2.42
C GLU A 65 10.39 -19.99 1.72
N GLY A 66 10.56 -19.87 0.40
CA GLY A 66 11.43 -20.75 -0.37
C GLY A 66 12.92 -20.61 -0.05
N LEU A 67 13.34 -19.43 0.44
CA LEU A 67 14.70 -19.18 0.93
C LEU A 67 14.86 -19.65 2.37
N GLU A 68 13.90 -19.33 3.24
CA GLU A 68 13.88 -19.74 4.65
C GLU A 68 14.00 -21.27 4.80
N ALA A 69 13.34 -22.04 3.93
CA ALA A 69 13.44 -23.50 3.91
C ALA A 69 14.87 -24.06 3.64
N ARG A 70 15.81 -23.20 3.24
CA ARG A 70 17.21 -23.56 2.96
C ARG A 70 18.20 -22.92 3.94
N MET A 71 17.71 -22.17 4.91
CA MET A 71 18.52 -21.51 5.93
C MET A 71 18.40 -22.25 7.26
N GLU A 72 19.39 -22.06 8.13
CA GLU A 72 19.26 -22.51 9.52
C GLU A 72 18.14 -21.72 10.21
N HIS A 73 17.33 -22.43 10.99
CA HIS A 73 16.24 -21.81 11.75
C HIS A 73 16.80 -20.85 12.81
N SER A 74 16.30 -19.61 12.81
CA SER A 74 16.58 -18.64 13.86
C SER A 74 15.31 -17.87 14.22
N ALA A 75 15.20 -17.46 15.49
CA ALA A 75 14.07 -16.68 15.97
C ALA A 75 13.95 -15.31 15.26
N ALA A 76 15.06 -14.77 14.75
CA ALA A 76 15.08 -13.51 14.00
C ALA A 76 14.45 -13.66 12.61
N ILE A 77 14.77 -14.74 11.88
CA ILE A 77 14.18 -15.05 10.57
C ILE A 77 12.68 -15.30 10.71
N GLU A 78 12.29 -16.15 11.68
CA GLU A 78 10.88 -16.46 11.94
C GLU A 78 10.09 -15.19 12.30
N ARG A 79 10.68 -14.29 13.10
CA ARG A 79 10.04 -13.02 13.44
C ARG A 79 9.84 -12.11 12.22
N HIS A 80 10.82 -12.06 11.32
CA HIS A 80 10.70 -11.31 10.06
C HIS A 80 9.60 -11.89 9.17
N ALA A 81 9.57 -13.22 8.99
CA ALA A 81 8.57 -13.94 8.21
C ALA A 81 7.14 -13.68 8.73
N GLN A 82 6.91 -13.84 10.04
CA GLN A 82 5.60 -13.58 10.67
C GLN A 82 5.12 -12.14 10.47
N LEU A 83 6.03 -11.15 10.51
CA LEU A 83 5.67 -9.76 10.24
C LEU A 83 5.37 -9.53 8.76
N ALA A 84 6.09 -10.20 7.87
CA ALA A 84 5.89 -10.12 6.42
C ALA A 84 4.53 -10.74 6.03
N ASP A 85 4.14 -11.86 6.61
CA ASP A 85 2.83 -12.49 6.38
C ASP A 85 1.66 -11.58 6.74
N ALA A 86 1.81 -10.77 7.79
CA ALA A 86 0.80 -9.82 8.19
C ALA A 86 0.60 -8.67 7.18
N MET A 87 1.51 -8.45 6.23
CA MET A 87 1.40 -7.35 5.25
C MET A 87 0.14 -7.41 4.41
N ILE A 88 -0.24 -8.61 3.93
CA ILE A 88 -1.36 -8.74 3.00
C ILE A 88 -2.68 -8.30 3.65
N TRP A 89 -2.83 -8.55 4.94
CA TRP A 89 -3.99 -8.16 5.74
C TRP A 89 -4.11 -6.65 5.97
N LEU A 90 -3.06 -5.87 5.65
CA LEU A 90 -3.09 -4.41 5.69
C LEU A 90 -3.24 -3.80 4.29
N VAL A 91 -2.49 -4.31 3.31
CA VAL A 91 -2.46 -3.75 1.95
C VAL A 91 -3.71 -4.11 1.16
N LEU A 92 -4.31 -5.29 1.36
CA LEU A 92 -5.55 -5.67 0.68
C LEU A 92 -6.75 -4.81 1.11
N PRO A 93 -7.03 -4.59 2.41
CA PRO A 93 -8.07 -3.64 2.81
C PRO A 93 -7.80 -2.20 2.38
N LEU A 94 -6.53 -1.76 2.37
CA LEU A 94 -6.13 -0.46 1.82
C LEU A 94 -6.59 -0.31 0.38
N LEU A 95 -6.30 -1.29 -0.47
CA LEU A 95 -6.71 -1.32 -1.88
C LEU A 95 -8.24 -1.23 -2.00
N ILE A 96 -8.97 -2.06 -1.25
CA ILE A 96 -10.44 -2.11 -1.31
C ILE A 96 -11.04 -0.77 -0.89
N ALA A 97 -10.58 -0.20 0.23
CA ALA A 97 -11.08 1.08 0.73
C ALA A 97 -10.77 2.24 -0.24
N LEU A 98 -9.55 2.28 -0.79
CA LEU A 98 -9.16 3.28 -1.78
C LEU A 98 -9.99 3.17 -3.07
N ALA A 99 -10.16 1.94 -3.59
CA ALA A 99 -10.95 1.69 -4.78
C ALA A 99 -12.42 2.08 -4.57
N ALA A 100 -13.00 1.74 -3.42
CA ALA A 100 -14.36 2.15 -3.06
C ALA A 100 -14.51 3.67 -2.99
N LEU A 101 -13.53 4.38 -2.40
CA LEU A 101 -13.53 5.84 -2.33
C LEU A 101 -13.48 6.48 -3.72
N VAL A 102 -12.59 6.01 -4.59
CA VAL A 102 -12.45 6.52 -5.96
C VAL A 102 -13.67 6.19 -6.81
N ALA A 103 -14.22 4.98 -6.69
CA ALA A 103 -15.44 4.58 -7.40
C ALA A 103 -16.64 5.43 -6.98
N LEU A 104 -16.80 5.69 -5.68
CA LEU A 104 -17.86 6.54 -5.14
C LEU A 104 -17.75 8.00 -5.61
N ASP A 105 -16.55 8.57 -5.63
CA ASP A 105 -16.30 9.92 -6.16
C ASP A 105 -16.62 9.98 -7.67
N THR A 106 -16.20 8.97 -8.43
CA THR A 106 -16.48 8.86 -9.87
C THR A 106 -17.98 8.75 -10.15
N TYR A 107 -18.70 7.92 -9.39
CA TYR A 107 -20.15 7.74 -9.52
C TYR A 107 -20.91 9.05 -9.27
N ARG A 108 -20.58 9.78 -8.20
CA ARG A 108 -21.21 11.08 -7.89
C ARG A 108 -21.00 12.11 -9.00
N LEU A 109 -19.80 12.16 -9.57
CA LEU A 109 -19.47 13.11 -10.64
C LEU A 109 -20.17 12.76 -11.96
N ARG A 110 -20.42 11.48 -12.23
CA ARG A 110 -21.18 11.06 -13.41
C ARG A 110 -22.66 11.43 -13.26
N ASN A 111 -23.25 11.16 -12.10
CA ASN A 111 -24.67 11.48 -11.85
C ASN A 111 -24.92 13.00 -11.86
N ALA A 112 -24.06 13.79 -11.21
CA ALA A 112 -24.19 15.25 -11.22
C ALA A 112 -24.07 15.89 -12.62
N ARG A 113 -23.39 15.22 -13.57
CA ARG A 113 -23.29 15.66 -14.97
C ARG A 113 -24.48 15.22 -15.82
N ALA A 114 -25.05 14.05 -15.53
CA ALA A 114 -26.27 13.58 -16.19
C ALA A 114 -27.49 14.48 -15.87
N GLU A 115 -27.43 15.22 -14.76
CA GLU A 115 -28.50 16.09 -14.27
C GLU A 115 -28.48 17.55 -14.82
N GLY A 116 -27.72 17.89 -15.88
CA GLY A 116 -27.86 19.25 -16.47
C GLY A 116 -27.33 19.45 -17.89
N PRO A 117 -27.62 20.58 -18.56
CA PRO A 117 -28.79 21.47 -18.50
C PRO A 117 -29.61 21.34 -19.81
N GLY A 118 -30.74 20.63 -19.77
CA GLY A 118 -31.59 20.42 -20.94
C GLY A 118 -33.06 20.52 -20.60
N THR A 119 -33.56 21.76 -20.43
CA THR A 119 -34.92 22.28 -20.68
C THR A 119 -35.26 23.42 -19.71
N MET A 120 -35.67 24.56 -20.26
CA MET A 120 -36.04 25.78 -19.55
C MET A 120 -37.42 25.67 -18.87
N THR A 121 -37.69 24.64 -18.07
CA THR A 121 -38.86 24.58 -17.17
C THR A 121 -38.68 23.42 -16.19
N ALA A 122 -37.85 23.59 -15.17
CA ALA A 122 -37.87 22.70 -14.03
C ALA A 122 -37.34 23.44 -12.82
N GLU A 123 -38.25 23.63 -11.86
CA GLU A 123 -37.96 23.78 -10.44
C GLU A 123 -36.58 23.19 -10.10
N ARG A 124 -35.73 24.03 -9.51
CA ARG A 124 -34.36 23.73 -9.09
C ARG A 124 -34.39 22.68 -7.97
N ARG A 125 -34.83 21.47 -8.27
CA ARG A 125 -34.71 20.31 -7.42
C ARG A 125 -33.26 19.88 -7.54
N THR A 126 -32.41 20.58 -6.78
CA THR A 126 -31.13 20.03 -6.37
C THR A 126 -31.45 18.71 -5.67
N VAL A 127 -31.41 17.59 -6.38
CA VAL A 127 -31.32 16.28 -5.77
C VAL A 127 -29.91 16.22 -5.19
N GLY A 128 -29.70 16.97 -4.11
CA GLY A 128 -28.42 17.03 -3.41
C GLY A 128 -28.06 15.60 -3.04
N ALA A 129 -26.86 15.16 -3.46
CA ALA A 129 -26.37 13.82 -3.16
C ALA A 129 -26.72 13.46 -1.70
N PRO A 130 -27.33 12.28 -1.46
CA PRO A 130 -27.90 11.96 -0.16
C PRO A 130 -26.90 12.18 0.98
N ALA A 131 -27.35 12.68 2.14
CA ALA A 131 -26.46 12.98 3.27
C ALA A 131 -25.61 11.77 3.69
N TRP A 132 -26.14 10.53 3.56
CA TRP A 132 -25.42 9.29 3.84
C TRP A 132 -24.12 9.15 3.03
N THR A 133 -24.07 9.69 1.81
CA THR A 133 -22.89 9.62 0.96
C THR A 133 -21.72 10.40 1.57
N ARG A 134 -21.98 11.53 2.25
CA ARG A 134 -20.91 12.28 2.94
C ARG A 134 -20.31 11.46 4.08
N PHE A 135 -21.15 10.82 4.88
CA PHE A 135 -20.71 9.94 5.96
C PHE A 135 -19.91 8.74 5.44
N VAL A 136 -20.38 8.07 4.38
CA VAL A 136 -19.65 6.96 3.76
C VAL A 136 -18.31 7.42 3.18
N SER A 137 -18.25 8.60 2.55
CA SER A 137 -16.99 9.15 2.04
C SER A 137 -16.01 9.45 3.16
N LEU A 138 -16.48 10.02 4.28
CA LEU A 138 -15.64 10.31 5.43
C LEU A 138 -15.13 9.01 6.07
N ALA A 139 -16.00 8.02 6.24
CA ALA A 139 -15.62 6.70 6.75
C ALA A 139 -14.56 6.04 5.87
N LEU A 140 -14.74 6.04 4.54
CA LEU A 140 -13.74 5.52 3.60
C LEU A 140 -12.41 6.27 3.68
N ILE A 141 -12.42 7.60 3.82
CA ILE A 141 -11.19 8.39 4.00
C ILE A 141 -10.46 7.96 5.28
N VAL A 142 -11.18 7.85 6.40
CA VAL A 142 -10.59 7.44 7.69
C VAL A 142 -10.01 6.03 7.60
N VAL A 143 -10.76 5.10 7.01
CA VAL A 143 -10.31 3.71 6.82
C VAL A 143 -9.09 3.65 5.90
N THR A 144 -9.10 4.34 4.76
CA THR A 144 -7.95 4.40 3.83
C THR A 144 -6.71 4.96 4.52
N VAL A 145 -6.84 6.07 5.25
CA VAL A 145 -5.70 6.67 5.96
C VAL A 145 -5.21 5.74 7.08
N GLY A 146 -6.11 5.13 7.84
CA GLY A 146 -5.76 4.18 8.90
C GLY A 146 -4.96 2.99 8.37
N PHE A 147 -5.43 2.36 7.29
CA PHE A 147 -4.70 1.26 6.66
C PHE A 147 -3.39 1.72 6.02
N ALA A 148 -3.33 2.91 5.41
CA ALA A 148 -2.09 3.44 4.85
C ALA A 148 -1.01 3.60 5.93
N VAL A 149 -1.37 4.20 7.08
CA VAL A 149 -0.45 4.34 8.22
C VAL A 149 -0.04 2.97 8.76
N ALA A 150 -1.00 2.04 8.93
CA ALA A 150 -0.71 0.70 9.41
C ALA A 150 0.25 -0.05 8.47
N SER A 151 0.03 0.01 7.15
CA SER A 151 0.92 -0.57 6.14
C SER A 151 2.32 0.04 6.19
N THR A 152 2.45 1.36 6.33
CA THR A 152 3.76 2.02 6.47
C THR A 152 4.48 1.60 7.74
N VAL A 153 3.79 1.54 8.87
CA VAL A 153 4.40 1.08 10.14
C VAL A 153 4.84 -0.37 10.04
N GLN A 154 3.99 -1.24 9.48
CA GLN A 154 4.29 -2.66 9.40
C GLN A 154 5.42 -2.95 8.39
N ILE A 155 5.52 -2.26 7.26
CA ILE A 155 6.64 -2.47 6.33
C ILE A 155 7.99 -2.03 6.94
N VAL A 156 7.98 -0.97 7.76
CA VAL A 156 9.16 -0.55 8.54
C VAL A 156 9.54 -1.63 9.57
N ARG A 157 8.57 -2.19 10.28
CA ARG A 157 8.82 -3.30 11.23
C ARG A 157 9.36 -4.55 10.54
N VAL A 158 8.84 -4.89 9.37
CA VAL A 158 9.34 -5.99 8.53
C VAL A 158 10.80 -5.73 8.14
N GLY A 159 11.11 -4.50 7.69
CA GLY A 159 12.47 -4.11 7.32
C GLY A 159 13.45 -4.18 8.49
N ASP A 160 13.09 -3.65 9.65
CA ASP A 160 13.90 -3.67 10.88
C ASP A 160 14.13 -5.10 11.40
N ALA A 161 13.11 -5.96 11.35
CA ALA A 161 13.28 -7.38 11.66
C ALA A 161 14.20 -8.08 10.65
N GLY A 162 14.09 -7.74 9.36
CA GLY A 162 14.95 -8.29 8.31
C GLY A 162 16.40 -7.86 8.46
N SER A 163 16.66 -6.60 8.81
CA SER A 163 18.03 -6.12 9.06
C SER A 163 18.65 -6.80 10.29
N ARG A 164 17.88 -7.04 11.36
CA ARG A 164 18.38 -7.80 12.52
C ARG A 164 18.63 -9.27 12.19
N ALA A 165 17.81 -9.88 11.34
CA ALA A 165 18.03 -11.26 10.91
C ALA A 165 19.29 -11.41 10.04
N ALA A 166 19.61 -10.39 9.22
CA ALA A 166 20.78 -10.42 8.34
C ALA A 166 22.08 -9.99 9.04
N TRP A 167 22.02 -9.03 9.98
CA TRP A 167 23.20 -8.33 10.52
C TRP A 167 23.27 -8.31 12.04
N GLY A 168 22.37 -9.02 12.75
CA GLY A 168 22.25 -8.93 14.21
C GLY A 168 23.49 -9.39 14.99
N ASP A 169 24.33 -10.23 14.39
CA ASP A 169 25.55 -10.76 15.00
C ASP A 169 26.79 -9.90 14.70
N GLU A 170 26.70 -8.94 13.76
CA GLU A 170 27.80 -8.02 13.47
C GLU A 170 27.81 -6.88 14.50
N GLN A 171 28.64 -7.01 15.54
CA GLN A 171 28.99 -5.87 16.39
C GLN A 171 29.81 -4.86 15.56
N TYR A 172 29.16 -3.80 15.08
CA TYR A 172 29.85 -2.64 14.51
C TYR A 172 30.77 -2.04 15.59
N THR A 173 32.04 -2.42 15.57
CA THR A 173 33.06 -1.76 16.40
C THR A 173 33.28 -0.37 15.81
N ALA A 174 33.07 0.67 16.62
CA ALA A 174 33.42 2.02 16.22
C ALA A 174 34.92 2.03 15.80
N PRO A 175 35.30 2.77 14.74
CA PRO A 175 36.71 2.91 14.39
C PRO A 175 37.44 3.36 15.65
N HIS A 176 38.40 2.57 16.12
CA HIS A 176 39.23 3.01 17.22
C HIS A 176 39.92 4.27 16.72
N GLY A 177 39.63 5.41 17.35
CA GLY A 177 40.31 6.65 17.06
C GLY A 177 41.79 6.42 17.33
N GLY A 178 42.54 6.13 16.26
CA GLY A 178 44.00 6.07 16.28
C GLY A 178 44.47 7.46 16.68
N GLY A 179 44.84 7.58 17.95
CA GLY A 179 45.56 8.73 18.44
C GLY A 179 46.99 8.62 17.96
N ASP A 180 47.32 9.46 16.99
CA ASP A 180 48.68 9.91 16.72
C ASP A 180 48.68 11.45 16.78
#